data_AF-A0A8S0QKX2-F1
#
_entry.id   AF-A0A8S0QKX2-F1
#
_cell.length_a   1.000
_cell.length_b   1.000
_cell.length_c   1.000
_cell.angle_alpha   90.00
_cell.angle_beta   90.00
_cell.angle_gamma   90.00
#
_symmetry.space_group_name_H-M   'P 1'
#
loop_
_entity.id
_entity.type
_entity.pdbx_description
1 polymer ?
#
loop_
_entity_poly.entity_id
_entity_poly.type
_entity_poly.pdbx_seq_one_letter_code
_entity_poly.pdbx_strand_id
1 'polypeptide(L)'
;MENLSNRTVFNTILLQLSTILVFLEMSLAENIPANFVFGDSLVDVGNNNYIASLSKANYVPNGIDFGNPTGRYTNGRTIVDIIGQELGLKDFTPPYLAPTTAGDKVLHGVNYASGGGGILNYTGKIFGGRINLDAQMDNFANTRQDIITRIGGPSATKLLENALFSVTIGSNDFINNYLTPVLSKLEQKLVTPESFVGALISRFRIQLTRLYNLGARKLIVANVGPIGCVQNF
;
A
#
# COMPACT_ATOMS: atom_id res chain seq x y z
N MET A 1 -52.36 -33.04 -14.38
CA MET A 1 -51.62 -32.26 -13.36
C MET A 1 -51.10 -33.27 -12.36
N GLU A 2 -49.82 -33.62 -12.45
CA GLU A 2 -49.18 -34.58 -11.53
C GLU A 2 -48.97 -33.91 -10.17
N ASN A 3 -49.57 -34.48 -9.12
CA ASN A 3 -49.29 -34.09 -7.74
C ASN A 3 -47.87 -34.52 -7.40
N LEU A 4 -46.97 -33.56 -7.21
CA LEU A 4 -45.65 -33.86 -6.65
C LEU A 4 -45.83 -34.48 -5.26
N SER A 5 -45.08 -35.57 -5.01
CA SER A 5 -45.00 -36.18 -3.68
C SER A 5 -44.45 -35.18 -2.66
N ASN A 6 -44.98 -35.20 -1.44
CA ASN A 6 -44.49 -34.41 -0.30
C ASN A 6 -42.96 -34.57 -0.09
N ARG A 7 -42.39 -35.72 -0.45
CA ARG A 7 -40.93 -35.94 -0.40
C ARG A 7 -40.17 -35.10 -1.43
N THR A 8 -40.70 -34.97 -2.63
CA THR A 8 -40.09 -34.16 -3.69
C THR A 8 -40.13 -32.69 -3.31
N VAL A 9 -41.26 -32.21 -2.79
CA VAL A 9 -41.42 -30.83 -2.30
C VAL A 9 -40.43 -30.54 -1.16
N PHE A 10 -40.31 -31.44 -0.18
CA PHE A 10 -39.38 -31.30 0.94
C PHE A 10 -37.91 -31.24 0.48
N ASN A 11 -37.50 -32.13 -0.44
CA ASN A 11 -36.14 -32.16 -0.96
C ASN A 11 -35.81 -30.90 -1.78
N THR A 12 -36.77 -30.37 -2.55
CA THR A 12 -36.58 -29.11 -3.30
C THR A 12 -36.40 -27.93 -2.35
N ILE A 13 -37.20 -27.84 -1.28
CA ILE A 13 -37.03 -26.79 -0.25
C ILE A 13 -35.66 -26.90 0.42
N LEU A 14 -35.24 -28.12 0.78
CA LEU A 14 -33.94 -28.34 1.41
C LEU A 14 -32.77 -27.90 0.52
N LEU A 15 -32.86 -28.20 -0.79
CA LEU A 15 -31.86 -27.80 -1.79
C LEU A 15 -31.84 -26.29 -2.05
N GLN A 16 -33.01 -25.63 -1.99
CA GLN A 16 -33.09 -24.17 -2.09
C GLN A 16 -32.50 -23.50 -0.86
N LEU A 17 -32.76 -24.03 0.34
CA LEU A 17 -32.17 -23.52 1.58
C LEU A 17 -30.64 -23.69 1.60
N SER A 18 -30.14 -24.85 1.18
CA SER A 18 -28.70 -25.09 1.13
C SER A 18 -27.99 -24.22 0.10
N THR A 19 -28.60 -24.01 -1.08
CA THR A 19 -28.03 -23.07 -2.07
C THR A 19 -28.05 -21.64 -1.55
N ILE A 20 -29.13 -21.18 -0.91
CA ILE A 20 -29.19 -19.86 -0.28
C ILE A 20 -28.10 -19.68 0.78
N LEU A 21 -27.87 -20.68 1.64
CA LEU A 21 -26.81 -20.65 2.66
C LEU A 21 -25.41 -20.55 2.04
N VAL A 22 -25.12 -21.32 0.99
CA VAL A 22 -23.85 -21.26 0.26
C VAL A 22 -23.65 -19.90 -0.41
N PHE A 23 -24.68 -19.34 -1.04
CA PHE A 23 -24.59 -18.00 -1.64
C PHE A 23 -24.49 -16.89 -0.59
N LEU A 24 -25.07 -17.06 0.59
CA LEU A 24 -24.97 -16.10 1.69
C LEU A 24 -23.53 -16.01 2.20
N GLU A 25 -22.85 -17.15 2.39
CA GLU A 25 -21.43 -17.19 2.75
C GLU A 25 -20.54 -16.56 1.67
N MET A 26 -20.85 -16.75 0.38
CA MET A 26 -20.13 -16.13 -0.73
C MET A 26 -20.40 -14.61 -0.88
N SER A 27 -21.53 -14.12 -0.35
CA SER A 27 -21.93 -12.71 -0.44
C SER A 27 -21.38 -11.81 0.67
N LEU A 28 -20.78 -12.40 1.70
CA LEU A 28 -20.05 -11.64 2.72
C LEU A 28 -18.68 -11.26 2.15
N ALA A 29 -18.59 -10.07 1.55
CA ALA A 29 -17.30 -9.43 1.31
C ALA A 29 -16.55 -9.37 2.64
N GLU A 30 -15.49 -10.16 2.77
CA GLU A 30 -14.73 -10.25 4.01
C GLU A 30 -13.96 -8.92 4.20
N ASN A 31 -14.40 -8.11 5.15
CA ASN A 31 -13.71 -6.87 5.51
C ASN A 31 -12.25 -7.17 5.84
N ILE A 32 -11.34 -6.33 5.35
CA ILE A 32 -9.93 -6.50 5.71
C ILE A 32 -9.70 -6.02 7.15
N PRO A 33 -8.94 -6.76 7.98
CA PRO A 33 -8.71 -6.38 9.37
C PRO A 33 -7.68 -5.25 9.51
N ALA A 34 -6.77 -5.14 8.54
CA ALA A 34 -5.73 -4.12 8.50
C ALA A 34 -5.26 -3.85 7.07
N ASN A 35 -4.74 -2.65 6.82
CA ASN A 35 -4.12 -2.25 5.55
C ASN A 35 -2.72 -1.67 5.76
N PHE A 36 -1.70 -2.34 5.22
CA PHE A 36 -0.30 -1.92 5.29
C PHE A 36 0.15 -1.40 3.92
N VAL A 37 0.55 -0.13 3.85
CA VAL A 37 0.80 0.56 2.58
C VAL A 37 2.27 0.92 2.45
N PHE A 38 2.88 0.57 1.32
CA PHE A 38 4.24 0.91 0.94
C PHE A 38 4.20 1.66 -0.39
N GLY A 39 5.05 2.65 -0.56
CA GLY A 39 5.07 3.37 -1.82
C GLY A 39 5.74 4.72 -1.81
N ASP A 40 5.43 5.47 -2.86
CA ASP A 40 5.86 6.85 -3.02
C ASP A 40 4.72 7.87 -2.77
N SER A 41 4.86 9.08 -3.31
CA SER A 41 3.88 10.16 -3.21
C SER A 41 2.46 9.77 -3.63
N LEU A 42 2.29 8.79 -4.53
CA LEU A 42 0.97 8.37 -5.01
C LEU A 42 0.08 7.78 -3.91
N VAL A 43 0.71 7.29 -2.83
CA VAL A 43 0.02 6.66 -1.70
C VAL A 43 0.51 7.19 -0.36
N ASP A 44 1.33 8.24 -0.33
CA ASP A 44 1.72 8.92 0.92
C ASP A 44 0.52 9.67 1.51
N VAL A 45 0.37 9.56 2.83
CA VAL A 45 -0.70 10.16 3.63
C VAL A 45 -0.17 11.16 4.65
N GLY A 46 1.09 11.56 4.53
CA GLY A 46 1.72 12.63 5.31
C GLY A 46 3.00 12.23 6.05
N ASN A 47 3.65 11.11 5.72
CA ASN A 47 4.94 10.76 6.34
C ASN A 47 6.00 11.85 6.09
N ASN A 48 6.00 12.42 4.88
CA ASN A 48 6.95 13.46 4.50
C ASN A 48 6.84 14.75 5.35
N ASN A 49 5.74 14.95 6.08
CA ASN A 49 5.58 16.10 6.97
C ASN A 49 6.49 16.03 8.20
N TYR A 50 6.90 14.82 8.59
CA TYR A 50 7.70 14.53 9.78
C TYR A 50 9.21 14.43 9.51
N ILE A 51 9.63 14.68 8.27
CA ILE A 51 11.04 14.64 7.85
C ILE A 51 11.44 15.95 7.15
N ALA A 52 12.74 16.24 7.15
CA ALA A 52 13.31 17.38 6.42
C ALA A 52 13.37 17.07 4.92
N SER A 53 12.25 17.23 4.22
CA SER A 53 12.09 16.95 2.79
C SER A 53 11.64 18.19 2.01
N LEU A 54 12.09 18.32 0.77
CA LEU A 54 11.52 19.22 -0.23
C LEU A 54 10.29 18.61 -0.90
N SER A 55 10.12 17.29 -0.85
CA SER A 55 8.93 16.59 -1.34
C SER A 55 7.90 16.56 -0.21
N LYS A 56 7.04 17.58 -0.14
CA LYS A 56 5.93 17.65 0.83
C LYS A 56 4.65 18.02 0.09
N ALA A 57 3.51 17.56 0.61
CA ALA A 57 2.18 17.95 0.13
C ALA A 57 1.33 18.54 1.26
N ASN A 58 1.96 19.32 2.14
CA ASN A 58 1.32 20.00 3.28
C ASN A 58 0.95 21.46 2.97
N TYR A 59 0.63 21.74 1.71
CA TYR A 59 0.20 23.05 1.22
C TYR A 59 -0.92 22.91 0.19
N VAL A 60 -1.75 23.94 0.08
CA VAL A 60 -2.86 24.06 -0.88
C VAL A 60 -2.30 23.99 -2.31
N PRO A 61 -2.96 23.28 -3.27
CA PRO A 61 -4.32 22.75 -3.20
C PRO A 61 -4.45 21.34 -2.61
N ASN A 62 -3.36 20.71 -2.17
CA ASN A 62 -3.44 19.37 -1.60
C ASN A 62 -4.35 19.36 -0.36
N GLY A 63 -5.20 18.33 -0.25
CA GLY A 63 -6.16 18.17 0.85
C GLY A 63 -7.35 19.14 0.84
N ILE A 64 -7.60 19.91 -0.23
CA ILE A 64 -8.74 20.83 -0.29
C ILE A 64 -10.10 20.14 -0.04
N ASP A 65 -10.28 18.88 -0.47
CA ASP A 65 -11.51 18.10 -0.23
C ASP A 65 -11.64 17.67 1.24
N PHE A 66 -10.55 17.72 2.01
CA PHE A 66 -10.54 17.55 3.46
C PHE A 66 -10.64 18.88 4.22
N GLY A 67 -10.63 20.03 3.52
CA GLY A 67 -10.62 21.36 4.10
C GLY A 67 -9.24 21.87 4.54
N ASN A 68 -8.21 21.03 4.59
CA ASN A 68 -6.84 21.42 4.88
C ASN A 68 -5.80 20.43 4.29
N PRO A 69 -4.54 20.85 4.09
CA PRO A 69 -3.49 19.94 3.63
C PRO A 69 -3.23 18.79 4.60
N THR A 70 -3.32 17.56 4.10
CA THR A 70 -3.12 16.34 4.89
C THR A 70 -1.73 15.72 4.69
N GLY A 71 -0.97 16.17 3.69
CA GLY A 71 0.26 15.51 3.24
C GLY A 71 0.05 14.46 2.14
N ARG A 72 -1.19 14.26 1.68
CA ARG A 72 -1.51 13.50 0.46
C ARG A 72 -1.23 14.34 -0.77
N TYR A 73 -0.63 13.77 -1.81
CA TYR A 73 -0.31 14.45 -3.08
C TYR A 73 -1.53 14.51 -4.02
N THR A 74 -2.66 14.95 -3.48
CA THR A 74 -3.94 15.06 -4.17
C THR A 74 -4.87 16.00 -3.40
N ASN A 75 -5.97 16.43 -4.02
CA ASN A 75 -7.01 17.24 -3.39
C ASN A 75 -7.70 16.51 -2.22
N GLY A 76 -7.75 15.18 -2.25
CA GLY A 76 -8.52 14.39 -1.29
C GLY A 76 -7.92 13.03 -1.01
N ARG A 77 -8.73 11.98 -1.15
CA ARG A 77 -8.34 10.58 -0.89
C ARG A 77 -7.32 10.09 -1.92
N THR A 78 -6.34 9.32 -1.46
CA THR A 78 -5.49 8.49 -2.32
C THR A 78 -6.22 7.23 -2.77
N ILE A 79 -5.66 6.49 -3.73
CA ILE A 79 -6.25 5.22 -4.17
C ILE A 79 -6.32 4.18 -3.03
N VAL A 80 -5.35 4.17 -2.11
CA VAL A 80 -5.34 3.23 -0.98
C VAL A 80 -6.39 3.59 0.08
N ASP A 81 -6.73 4.88 0.22
CA ASP A 81 -7.84 5.31 1.07
C ASP A 81 -9.17 4.80 0.51
N ILE A 82 -9.38 4.94 -0.80
CA ILE A 82 -10.59 4.48 -1.48
C ILE A 82 -10.71 2.96 -1.36
N ILE A 83 -9.66 2.21 -1.72
CA ILE A 83 -9.65 0.74 -1.60
C ILE A 83 -9.90 0.29 -0.16
N GLY A 84 -9.29 0.96 0.83
CA GLY A 84 -9.50 0.64 2.24
C GLY A 84 -10.97 0.78 2.65
N GLN A 85 -11.63 1.87 2.24
CA GLN A 85 -13.05 2.09 2.52
C GLN A 85 -13.97 1.08 1.83
N GLU A 86 -13.71 0.79 0.56
CA GLU A 86 -14.48 -0.22 -0.21
C GLU A 86 -14.31 -1.64 0.37
N LEU A 87 -13.20 -1.91 1.07
CA LEU A 87 -12.93 -3.17 1.76
C LEU A 87 -13.29 -3.13 3.27
N GLY A 88 -14.07 -2.13 3.68
CA GLY A 88 -14.70 -2.08 5.01
C GLY A 88 -13.86 -1.49 6.14
N LEU A 89 -12.72 -0.84 5.84
CA LEU A 89 -12.02 -0.05 6.86
C LEU A 89 -12.82 1.20 7.20
N LYS A 90 -13.04 1.42 8.50
CA LYS A 90 -13.77 2.58 9.01
C LYS A 90 -12.97 3.87 8.92
N ASP A 91 -11.67 3.77 9.18
CA ASP A 91 -10.74 4.89 9.23
C ASP A 91 -9.67 4.77 8.14
N PHE A 92 -9.08 5.90 7.75
CA PHE A 92 -7.93 5.90 6.84
C PHE A 92 -6.69 5.35 7.53
N THR A 93 -5.87 4.63 6.76
CA THR A 93 -4.58 4.14 7.22
C THR A 93 -3.65 5.32 7.56
N PRO A 94 -3.16 5.45 8.80
CA PRO A 94 -2.40 6.61 9.23
C PRO A 94 -0.91 6.54 8.79
N PRO A 95 -0.22 7.68 8.67
CA PRO A 95 1.21 7.71 8.36
C PRO A 95 2.04 7.17 9.53
N TYR A 96 3.02 6.30 9.25
CA TYR A 96 3.92 5.71 10.23
C TYR A 96 4.60 6.74 11.15
N LEU A 97 5.05 7.87 10.59
CA LEU A 97 5.81 8.87 11.36
C LEU A 97 4.95 9.80 12.21
N ALA A 98 3.62 9.74 12.12
CA ALA A 98 2.78 10.57 12.98
C ALA A 98 2.85 10.08 14.44
N PRO A 99 3.04 10.97 15.43
CA PRO A 99 3.01 10.61 16.85
C PRO A 99 1.70 9.96 17.28
N THR A 100 0.62 10.20 16.53
CA THR A 100 -0.70 9.63 16.78
C THR A 100 -0.87 8.23 16.22
N THR A 101 0.10 7.69 15.46
CA THR A 101 0.15 6.32 14.94
C THR A 101 0.85 5.41 15.95
N ALA A 102 0.16 5.16 17.05
CA ALA A 102 0.63 4.34 18.14
C ALA A 102 -0.56 3.63 18.81
N GLY A 103 -0.28 2.73 19.73
CA GLY A 103 -1.36 2.04 20.45
C GLY A 103 -2.06 1.04 19.54
N ASP A 104 -3.33 0.79 19.83
CA ASP A 104 -4.12 -0.20 19.08
C ASP A 104 -4.41 0.23 17.63
N LYS A 105 -4.13 1.48 17.27
CA LYS A 105 -4.25 1.95 15.88
C LYS A 105 -3.38 1.15 14.91
N VAL A 106 -2.20 0.69 15.35
CA VAL A 106 -1.31 -0.09 14.48
C VAL A 106 -1.90 -1.46 14.11
N LEU A 107 -2.88 -1.96 14.88
CA LEU A 107 -3.57 -3.22 14.61
C LEU A 107 -4.50 -3.11 13.38
N HIS A 108 -4.85 -1.89 12.97
CA HIS A 108 -5.68 -1.62 11.78
C HIS A 108 -4.86 -1.26 10.54
N GLY A 109 -3.55 -1.31 10.64
CA GLY A 109 -2.63 -1.03 9.53
C GLY A 109 -1.99 0.34 9.60
N VAL A 110 -0.93 0.50 8.83
CA VAL A 110 -0.06 1.69 8.83
C VAL A 110 0.47 1.95 7.42
N ASN A 111 0.61 3.22 7.08
CA ASN A 111 1.14 3.67 5.80
C ASN A 111 2.59 4.13 5.96
N TYR A 112 3.50 3.46 5.25
CA TYR A 112 4.94 3.70 5.26
C TYR A 112 5.43 4.50 4.05
N ALA A 113 4.54 4.83 3.11
CA ALA A 113 4.90 5.47 1.87
C ALA A 113 5.50 6.86 2.07
N SER A 114 6.35 7.29 1.14
CA SER A 114 7.06 8.56 1.24
C SER A 114 7.26 9.20 -0.12
N GLY A 115 6.84 10.46 -0.26
CA GLY A 115 7.16 11.28 -1.43
C GLY A 115 8.66 11.29 -1.75
N GLY A 116 8.98 11.08 -3.03
CA GLY A 116 10.35 10.94 -3.52
C GLY A 116 11.03 9.60 -3.23
N GLY A 117 10.40 8.70 -2.47
CA GLY A 117 10.91 7.35 -2.24
C GLY A 117 10.94 6.49 -3.51
N GLY A 118 11.83 5.51 -3.54
CA GLY A 118 11.98 4.57 -4.66
C GLY A 118 12.42 3.18 -4.19
N ILE A 119 12.51 2.27 -5.16
CA ILE A 119 13.05 0.91 -5.02
C ILE A 119 14.53 0.99 -4.61
N LEU A 120 15.27 1.92 -5.22
CA LEU A 120 16.68 2.16 -4.94
C LEU A 120 16.85 3.17 -3.81
N ASN A 121 17.78 2.90 -2.89
CA ASN A 121 17.96 3.72 -1.69
C ASN A 121 18.45 5.15 -1.98
N TYR A 122 19.02 5.36 -3.16
CA TYR A 122 19.51 6.66 -3.60
C TYR A 122 18.51 7.46 -4.44
N THR A 123 17.39 6.86 -4.85
CA THR A 123 16.31 7.55 -5.56
C THR A 123 15.78 8.71 -4.73
N GLY A 124 15.49 9.84 -5.42
CA GLY A 124 14.90 11.02 -4.79
C GLY A 124 15.81 11.77 -3.82
N LYS A 125 17.12 11.49 -3.81
CA LYS A 125 18.10 12.22 -2.98
C LYS A 125 18.05 13.75 -3.15
N ILE A 126 17.67 14.22 -4.33
CA ILE A 126 17.49 15.64 -4.63
C ILE A 126 16.48 16.34 -3.71
N PHE A 127 15.55 15.60 -3.09
CA PHE A 127 14.55 16.14 -2.17
C PHE A 127 15.01 16.13 -0.70
N GLY A 128 16.22 15.66 -0.39
CA GLY A 128 16.70 15.52 0.97
C GLY A 128 16.08 14.31 1.69
N GLY A 129 15.24 14.54 2.69
CA GLY A 129 14.55 13.50 3.45
C GLY A 129 13.54 12.72 2.61
N ARG A 130 13.64 11.39 2.63
CA ARG A 130 12.72 10.44 1.97
C ARG A 130 12.88 9.06 2.59
N ILE A 131 11.83 8.25 2.58
CA ILE A 131 11.85 6.87 3.05
C ILE A 131 11.88 5.94 1.83
N ASN A 132 13.05 5.36 1.53
CA ASN A 132 13.18 4.35 0.47
C ASN A 132 12.52 3.03 0.86
N LEU A 133 12.26 2.14 -0.09
CA LEU A 133 11.49 0.92 0.15
C LEU A 133 12.08 -0.01 1.22
N ASP A 134 13.41 -0.09 1.34
CA ASP A 134 14.02 -0.88 2.42
C ASP A 134 13.68 -0.31 3.79
N ALA A 135 13.80 1.02 3.95
CA ALA A 135 13.46 1.70 5.19
C ALA A 135 11.96 1.61 5.51
N GLN A 136 11.08 1.59 4.48
CA GLN A 136 9.65 1.34 4.69
C GLN A 136 9.41 -0.08 5.25
N MET A 137 10.17 -1.08 4.78
CA MET A 137 10.12 -2.45 5.32
C MET A 137 10.72 -2.56 6.72
N ASP A 138 11.75 -1.76 7.05
CA ASP A 138 12.27 -1.64 8.41
C ASP A 138 11.19 -1.08 9.36
N ASN A 139 10.50 -0.03 8.94
CA ASN A 139 9.39 0.57 9.69
C ASN A 139 8.24 -0.43 9.89
N PHE A 140 7.91 -1.23 8.88
CA PHE A 140 6.95 -2.31 9.02
C PHE A 140 7.43 -3.40 9.98
N ALA A 141 8.71 -3.80 9.94
CA ALA A 141 9.25 -4.78 10.87
C ALA A 141 9.12 -4.32 12.33
N ASN A 142 9.35 -3.03 12.60
CA ASN A 142 9.10 -2.42 13.91
C ASN A 142 7.61 -2.48 14.30
N THR A 143 6.72 -2.12 13.37
CA THR A 143 5.27 -2.16 13.60
C THR A 143 4.79 -3.58 13.85
N ARG A 144 5.29 -4.56 13.10
CA ARG A 144 5.02 -5.98 13.31
C ARG A 144 5.42 -6.43 14.71
N GLN A 145 6.56 -5.97 15.22
CA GLN A 145 6.98 -6.28 16.58
C GLN A 145 6.05 -5.66 17.63
N ASP A 146 5.59 -4.42 17.42
CA ASP A 146 4.59 -3.78 18.29
C ASP A 146 3.27 -4.58 18.29
N ILE A 147 2.78 -4.98 17.13
CA ILE A 147 1.59 -5.86 16.98
C ILE A 147 1.79 -7.16 17.79
N ILE A 148 2.93 -7.85 17.62
CA ILE A 148 3.22 -9.10 18.34
C ILE A 148 3.22 -8.88 19.85
N THR A 149 3.84 -7.80 20.32
CA THR A 149 3.87 -7.46 21.76
C THR A 149 2.48 -7.18 22.31
N ARG A 150 1.56 -6.63 21.51
CA ARG A 150 0.20 -6.28 21.92
C ARG A 150 -0.75 -7.47 21.98
N ILE A 151 -0.79 -8.27 20.92
CA ILE A 151 -1.82 -9.31 20.75
C ILE A 151 -1.27 -10.74 20.76
N GLY A 152 0.04 -10.90 20.95
CA GLY A 152 0.72 -12.18 20.95
C GLY A 152 1.01 -12.71 19.54
N GLY A 153 2.01 -13.60 19.44
CA GLY A 153 2.48 -14.16 18.17
C GLY A 153 1.39 -14.82 17.31
N PRO A 154 0.56 -15.74 17.86
CA PRO A 154 -0.49 -16.40 17.08
C PRO A 154 -1.53 -15.44 16.51
N SER A 155 -2.02 -14.49 17.31
CA SER A 155 -3.00 -13.50 16.86
C SER A 155 -2.40 -12.53 15.85
N ALA A 156 -1.14 -12.12 16.04
CA ALA A 156 -0.41 -11.28 15.10
C ALA A 156 -0.25 -11.98 13.74
N THR A 157 0.13 -13.27 13.71
CA THR A 157 0.20 -14.04 12.47
C THR A 157 -1.15 -14.06 11.76
N LYS A 158 -2.24 -14.38 12.48
CA LYS A 158 -3.58 -14.38 11.90
C LYS A 158 -4.00 -13.01 11.35
N LEU A 159 -3.66 -11.93 12.04
CA LEU A 159 -3.92 -10.56 11.58
C LEU A 159 -3.20 -10.29 10.25
N LEU A 160 -1.88 -10.55 10.19
CA LEU A 160 -1.07 -10.26 9.02
C LEU A 160 -1.42 -11.15 7.81
N GLU A 161 -1.79 -12.42 8.02
CA GLU A 161 -2.23 -13.30 6.94
C GLU A 161 -3.54 -12.82 6.27
N ASN A 162 -4.38 -12.12 7.03
CA ASN A 162 -5.67 -11.61 6.55
C ASN A 162 -5.64 -10.15 6.12
N ALA A 163 -4.61 -9.39 6.53
CA ALA A 163 -4.41 -7.99 6.18
C ALA A 163 -4.10 -7.79 4.69
N LEU A 164 -4.47 -6.61 4.18
CA LEU A 164 -4.07 -6.16 2.86
C LEU A 164 -2.70 -5.48 2.92
N PHE A 165 -1.87 -5.77 1.93
CA PHE A 165 -0.60 -5.12 1.71
C PHE A 165 -0.58 -4.53 0.30
N SER A 166 -0.20 -3.26 0.17
CA SER A 166 -0.09 -2.60 -1.13
C SER A 166 1.28 -1.96 -1.33
N VAL A 167 1.81 -2.07 -2.55
CA VAL A 167 3.12 -1.52 -2.93
C VAL A 167 2.95 -0.71 -4.22
N THR A 168 3.10 0.61 -4.12
CA THR A 168 3.00 1.55 -5.25
C THR A 168 4.27 2.38 -5.33
N ILE A 169 5.25 1.92 -6.10
CA ILE A 169 6.60 2.51 -6.14
C ILE A 169 7.31 2.18 -7.46
N GLY A 170 8.32 2.97 -7.81
CA GLY A 170 9.18 2.73 -8.98
C GLY A 170 9.26 3.92 -9.92
N SER A 171 8.20 4.74 -10.00
CA SER A 171 8.17 5.92 -10.89
C SER A 171 9.33 6.87 -10.62
N ASN A 172 9.65 7.12 -9.34
CA ASN A 172 10.77 7.97 -8.93
C ASN A 172 12.14 7.43 -9.35
N ASP A 173 12.32 6.10 -9.44
CA ASP A 173 13.60 5.51 -9.87
C ASP A 173 13.91 5.89 -11.33
N PHE A 174 12.89 6.22 -12.11
CA PHE A 174 13.06 6.82 -13.43
C PHE A 174 13.14 8.35 -13.34
N ILE A 175 12.06 9.03 -12.94
CA ILE A 175 11.96 10.50 -13.11
C ILE A 175 12.90 11.30 -12.19
N ASN A 176 13.16 10.77 -10.98
CA ASN A 176 13.97 11.40 -9.94
C ASN A 176 15.30 10.67 -9.72
N ASN A 177 15.71 9.87 -10.71
CA ASN A 177 17.01 9.24 -10.74
C ASN A 177 17.49 9.00 -12.19
N TYR A 178 17.08 7.91 -12.86
CA TYR A 178 17.69 7.51 -14.13
C TYR A 178 17.46 8.51 -15.28
N LEU A 179 16.29 9.14 -15.37
CA LEU A 179 15.91 10.11 -16.40
C LEU A 179 16.06 11.57 -15.96
N THR A 180 16.64 11.83 -14.79
CA THR A 180 16.76 13.21 -14.29
C THR A 180 17.71 14.05 -15.15
N PRO A 181 17.23 15.13 -15.80
CA PRO A 181 18.04 15.91 -16.72
C PRO A 181 19.33 16.43 -16.08
N VAL A 182 20.42 16.42 -16.86
CA VAL A 182 21.78 16.85 -16.47
C VAL A 182 22.43 15.94 -15.43
N LEU A 183 21.76 15.62 -14.33
CA LEU A 183 22.31 14.85 -13.20
C LEU A 183 22.66 13.40 -13.57
N SER A 184 21.84 12.74 -14.38
CA SER A 184 22.06 11.33 -14.74
C SER A 184 22.73 11.11 -16.10
N LYS A 185 23.12 12.17 -16.82
CA LYS A 185 23.68 12.06 -18.18
C LYS A 185 24.95 11.19 -18.26
N LEU A 186 25.79 11.22 -17.24
CA LEU A 186 27.00 10.38 -17.19
C LEU A 186 26.64 8.92 -16.91
N GLU A 187 25.70 8.68 -15.99
CA GLU A 187 25.24 7.34 -15.65
C GLU A 187 24.54 6.66 -16.83
N GLN A 188 23.67 7.38 -17.56
CA GLN A 188 23.01 6.88 -18.77
C GLN A 188 23.98 6.51 -19.91
N LYS A 189 25.21 7.06 -19.93
CA LYS A 189 26.24 6.66 -20.90
C LYS A 189 26.91 5.34 -20.52
N LEU A 190 26.91 5.00 -19.23
CA LEU A 190 27.58 3.82 -18.68
C LEU A 190 26.61 2.65 -18.45
N VAL A 191 25.34 2.96 -18.18
CA VAL A 191 24.28 2.01 -17.86
C VAL A 191 23.20 2.12 -18.91
N THR A 192 22.92 1.03 -19.63
CA THR A 192 21.83 1.00 -20.61
C THR A 192 20.47 0.93 -19.90
N PRO A 193 19.37 1.36 -20.56
CA PRO A 193 18.04 1.26 -19.98
C PRO A 193 17.67 -0.17 -19.55
N GLU A 194 18.06 -1.18 -20.33
CA GLU A 194 17.78 -2.59 -20.04
C GLU A 194 18.54 -3.07 -18.80
N SER A 195 19.80 -2.66 -18.66
CA SER A 195 20.62 -2.96 -17.49
C SER A 195 20.04 -2.32 -16.23
N PHE A 196 19.63 -1.05 -16.33
CA PHE A 196 18.99 -0.33 -15.23
C PHE A 196 17.67 -1.00 -14.79
N VAL A 197 16.78 -1.31 -15.74
CA VAL A 197 15.50 -1.99 -15.46
C VAL A 197 15.74 -3.39 -14.89
N GLY A 198 16.72 -4.15 -15.41
CA GLY A 198 17.10 -5.45 -14.88
C GLY A 198 17.55 -5.38 -13.42
N ALA A 199 18.37 -4.38 -13.07
CA ALA A 199 18.80 -4.13 -11.70
C ALA A 199 17.63 -3.74 -10.79
N LEU A 200 16.72 -2.89 -11.26
CA LEU A 200 15.50 -2.51 -10.52
C LEU A 200 14.62 -3.72 -10.22
N ILE A 201 14.32 -4.55 -11.22
CA ILE A 201 13.50 -5.76 -11.04
C ILE A 201 14.16 -6.72 -10.05
N SER A 202 15.47 -6.91 -10.15
CA SER A 202 16.23 -7.75 -9.22
C SER A 202 16.13 -7.23 -7.78
N ARG A 203 16.33 -5.92 -7.57
CA ARG A 203 16.21 -5.29 -6.25
C ARG A 203 14.80 -5.39 -5.70
N PHE A 204 13.81 -5.09 -6.53
CA PHE A 204 12.41 -5.10 -6.12
C PHE A 204 11.93 -6.51 -5.76
N ARG A 205 12.38 -7.54 -6.49
CA ARG A 205 12.13 -8.94 -6.13
C ARG A 205 12.61 -9.26 -4.72
N ILE A 206 13.84 -8.87 -4.36
CA ILE A 206 14.39 -9.09 -3.02
C ILE A 206 13.53 -8.42 -1.95
N GLN A 207 13.11 -7.18 -2.20
CA GLN A 207 12.26 -6.42 -1.29
C GLN A 207 10.88 -7.07 -1.13
N LEU A 208 10.21 -7.49 -2.21
CA LEU A 208 8.93 -8.20 -2.13
C LEU A 208 9.06 -9.54 -1.41
N THR A 209 10.15 -10.30 -1.65
CA THR A 209 10.45 -11.52 -0.89
C THR A 209 10.64 -11.22 0.60
N ARG A 210 11.32 -10.13 0.95
CA ARG A 210 11.45 -9.68 2.34
C ARG A 210 10.09 -9.39 2.97
N LEU A 211 9.21 -8.67 2.28
CA LEU A 211 7.87 -8.36 2.78
C LEU A 211 7.03 -9.63 2.99
N TYR A 212 7.12 -10.60 2.07
CA TYR A 212 6.49 -11.91 2.23
C TYR A 212 7.02 -12.65 3.47
N ASN A 213 8.34 -12.64 3.69
CA ASN A 213 8.96 -13.26 4.87
C ASN A 213 8.58 -12.56 6.19
N LEU A 214 8.17 -11.29 6.14
CA LEU A 214 7.64 -10.56 7.30
C LEU A 214 6.16 -10.87 7.58
N GLY A 215 5.48 -11.67 6.74
CA GLY A 215 4.13 -12.17 6.99
C GLY A 215 3.07 -11.67 6.01
N ALA A 216 3.44 -10.88 5.01
CA ALA A 216 2.48 -10.47 3.98
C ALA A 216 1.98 -11.67 3.16
N ARG A 217 0.67 -11.78 2.97
CA ARG A 217 0.03 -12.84 2.16
C ARG A 217 -0.87 -12.32 1.06
N LYS A 218 -1.64 -11.25 1.32
CA LYS A 218 -2.51 -10.59 0.33
C LYS A 218 -1.81 -9.32 -0.17
N LEU A 219 -1.01 -9.46 -1.24
CA LEU A 219 -0.13 -8.41 -1.76
C LEU A 219 -0.65 -7.85 -3.09
N ILE A 220 -0.89 -6.54 -3.14
CA ILE A 220 -1.14 -5.78 -4.37
C ILE A 220 0.14 -5.04 -4.73
N VAL A 221 0.65 -5.24 -5.95
CA VAL A 221 1.82 -4.53 -6.46
C VAL A 221 1.41 -3.75 -7.69
N ALA A 222 1.41 -2.42 -7.59
CA ALA A 222 1.12 -1.56 -8.71
C ALA A 222 2.33 -1.48 -9.64
N ASN A 223 2.06 -1.46 -10.95
CA ASN A 223 3.11 -1.24 -11.94
C ASN A 223 3.47 0.26 -12.02
N VAL A 224 4.64 0.56 -12.59
CA VAL A 224 5.02 1.94 -12.93
C VAL A 224 4.03 2.49 -13.96
N GLY A 225 3.47 3.67 -13.69
CA GLY A 225 2.55 4.35 -14.59
C GLY A 225 3.25 4.87 -15.86
N PRO A 226 2.49 5.44 -16.82
CA PRO A 226 3.05 6.04 -18.03
C PRO A 226 3.78 7.35 -17.69
N ILE A 227 5.01 7.25 -17.19
CA ILE A 227 5.79 8.40 -16.67
C ILE A 227 6.09 9.49 -17.72
N GLY A 228 6.00 9.18 -19.02
CA GLY A 228 6.09 10.17 -20.10
C GLY A 228 4.90 11.14 -20.18
N CYS A 229 3.80 10.83 -19.49
CA CYS A 229 2.61 11.68 -19.40
C CYS A 229 2.57 12.54 -18.13
N VAL A 230 3.57 12.42 -17.25
CA VAL A 230 3.67 13.27 -16.07
C VAL A 230 4.05 14.67 -16.53
N GLN A 231 3.28 15.68 -16.11
CA GLN A 231 3.62 17.06 -16.42
C GLN A 231 4.98 17.38 -15.78
N ASN A 232 5.96 17.75 -16.62
CA ASN A 232 7.21 18.32 -16.14
C ASN A 232 6.90 19.69 -15.56
N PHE A 233 7.14 19.88 -14.25
CA PHE A 233 7.16 21.19 -13.62
C PHE A 233 8.52 21.86 -13.82
#